data_AF-A0A2D6VGS2-F1
#
_entry.id   AF-A0A2D6VGS2-F1
#
_cell.length_a   1.000
_cell.length_b   1.000
_cell.length_c   1.000
_cell.angle_alpha   90.00
_cell.angle_beta   90.00
_cell.angle_gamma   90.00
#
_symmetry.space_group_name_H-M   'P 1'
#
loop_
_entity.id
_entity.type
_entity.pdbx_description
1 polymer ?
#
loop_
_entity_poly.entity_id
_entity_poly.type
_entity_poly.pdbx_seq_one_letter_code
_entity_poly.pdbx_strand_id
1 'polypeptide(L)'
;MKFKTKAWLVSQGLLIITAIIIQLTFYREIKVGPLLGMPKRPYIDIIKNVEPNVPDYAKDRNLKPEMYDARLPLSQDEIQAANLGAYRRAYRQEEGLRMALKGGFVVNIIYFLAYHLLVPYFTRSLAKGRASRRKE
;
A
#
# COMPACT_ATOMS: atom_id res chain seq x y z
N MET A 1 -7.21 -9.83 -31.14
CA MET A 1 -6.81 -10.42 -29.83
C MET A 1 -7.76 -11.55 -29.45
N LYS A 2 -7.21 -12.69 -28.99
CA LYS A 2 -8.00 -13.83 -28.48
C LYS A 2 -8.81 -13.39 -27.25
N PHE A 3 -10.02 -13.95 -27.06
CA PHE A 3 -10.92 -13.61 -25.94
C PHE A 3 -10.23 -13.67 -24.57
N LYS A 4 -9.34 -14.66 -24.38
CA LYS A 4 -8.51 -14.81 -23.18
C LYS A 4 -7.72 -13.54 -22.85
N THR A 5 -6.99 -13.02 -23.83
CA THR A 5 -6.17 -11.82 -23.66
C THR A 5 -7.02 -10.60 -23.33
N LYS A 6 -8.24 -10.49 -23.89
CA LYS A 6 -9.18 -9.41 -23.54
C LYS A 6 -9.64 -9.52 -22.08
N ALA A 7 -10.06 -10.71 -21.65
CA ALA A 7 -10.48 -10.95 -20.27
C ALA A 7 -9.36 -10.70 -19.25
N TRP A 8 -8.13 -11.09 -19.60
CA TRP A 8 -6.96 -10.80 -18.79
C TRP A 8 -6.71 -9.29 -18.65
N LEU A 9 -6.74 -8.54 -19.77
CA LEU A 9 -6.55 -7.09 -19.73
C LEU A 9 -7.61 -6.38 -18.90
N VAL A 10 -8.88 -6.78 -19.01
CA VAL A 10 -9.97 -6.20 -18.20
C VAL A 10 -9.72 -6.45 -16.71
N SER A 11 -9.31 -7.66 -16.35
CA SER A 11 -8.97 -7.99 -14.96
C SER A 11 -7.76 -7.20 -14.44
N GLN A 12 -6.68 -7.09 -15.22
CA GLN A 12 -5.52 -6.27 -14.84
C GLN A 12 -5.88 -4.79 -14.70
N GLY A 13 -6.70 -4.27 -15.61
CA GLY A 13 -7.22 -2.91 -15.53
C GLY A 13 -7.99 -2.66 -14.23
N LEU A 14 -8.87 -3.59 -13.85
CA LEU A 14 -9.61 -3.49 -12.59
C LEU A 14 -8.67 -3.49 -11.38
N LEU A 15 -7.67 -4.38 -11.34
CA LEU A 15 -6.70 -4.45 -10.24
C LEU A 15 -5.88 -3.15 -10.09
N ILE A 16 -5.43 -2.58 -11.21
CA ILE A 16 -4.68 -1.31 -11.21
C ILE A 16 -5.57 -0.18 -10.71
N ILE A 17 -6.81 -0.07 -11.21
CA ILE A 17 -7.76 0.96 -10.77
C ILE A 17 -8.03 0.85 -9.27
N THR A 18 -8.28 -0.37 -8.77
CA THR A 18 -8.48 -0.61 -7.34
C THR A 18 -7.25 -0.20 -6.53
N ALA A 19 -6.04 -0.54 -6.96
CA ALA A 19 -4.81 -0.14 -6.29
C ALA A 19 -4.67 1.39 -6.23
N ILE A 20 -4.97 2.10 -7.32
CA ILE A 20 -4.96 3.57 -7.37
C ILE A 20 -5.96 4.15 -6.37
N ILE A 21 -7.20 3.64 -6.34
CA ILE A 21 -8.24 4.11 -5.40
C ILE A 21 -7.80 3.94 -3.95
N ILE A 22 -7.23 2.78 -3.61
CA ILE A 22 -6.74 2.49 -2.25
C ILE A 22 -5.62 3.47 -1.87
N GLN A 23 -4.65 3.67 -2.76
CA GLN A 23 -3.53 4.58 -2.52
C GLN A 23 -4.01 6.03 -2.33
N LEU A 24 -4.91 6.51 -3.19
CA LEU A 24 -5.46 7.86 -3.09
C LEU A 24 -6.27 8.06 -1.80
N THR A 25 -7.10 7.08 -1.44
CA THR A 25 -7.93 7.12 -0.23
C THR A 25 -7.07 7.21 1.02
N PHE A 26 -6.10 6.29 1.19
CA PHE A 26 -5.22 6.32 2.35
C PHE A 26 -4.33 7.56 2.39
N TYR A 27 -3.80 7.99 1.25
CA TYR A 27 -3.00 9.21 1.22
C TYR A 27 -3.84 10.42 1.63
N ARG A 28 -5.10 10.55 1.18
CA ARG A 28 -5.99 11.67 1.52
C ARG A 28 -6.34 11.72 3.02
N GLU A 29 -6.40 10.57 3.68
CA GLU A 29 -6.66 10.47 5.11
C GLU A 29 -5.53 11.04 5.98
N ILE A 30 -4.28 11.00 5.52
CA ILE A 30 -3.14 11.58 6.23
C ILE A 30 -3.28 13.10 6.28
N LYS A 31 -3.24 13.67 7.49
CA LYS A 31 -3.40 15.12 7.76
C LYS A 31 -2.09 15.82 8.10
N VAL A 32 -1.19 15.14 8.81
CA VAL A 32 0.09 15.68 9.30
C VAL A 32 1.22 14.69 9.00
N GLY A 33 2.47 15.10 9.17
CA GLY A 33 3.62 14.21 9.11
C GLY A 33 3.79 13.39 10.40
N PRO A 34 4.86 12.57 10.50
CA PRO A 34 5.16 11.77 11.68
C PRO A 34 5.88 12.56 12.80
N LEU A 35 6.36 13.77 12.52
CA LEU A 35 7.03 14.64 13.49
C LEU A 35 6.10 15.80 13.89
N LEU A 36 6.12 16.18 15.17
CA LEU A 36 5.31 17.28 15.70
C LEU A 36 5.54 18.56 14.88
N GLY A 37 4.46 19.27 14.53
CA GLY A 37 4.51 20.48 13.71
C GLY A 37 4.83 20.24 12.22
N MET A 38 5.09 18.99 11.81
CA MET A 38 5.38 18.68 10.42
C MET A 38 4.10 18.63 9.58
N PRO A 39 4.05 19.32 8.43
CA PRO A 39 2.94 19.18 7.50
C PRO A 39 2.89 17.76 6.91
N LYS A 40 1.75 17.43 6.29
CA LYS A 40 1.60 16.21 5.51
C LYS A 40 2.74 16.07 4.50
N ARG A 41 3.37 14.89 4.49
CA ARG A 41 4.49 14.59 3.61
C ARG A 41 4.05 14.32 2.17
N PRO A 42 4.90 14.63 1.17
CA PRO A 42 4.65 14.23 -0.22
C PRO A 42 4.54 12.71 -0.36
N TYR A 43 3.63 12.25 -1.23
CA TYR A 43 3.39 10.83 -1.47
C TYR A 43 4.68 10.05 -1.77
N ILE A 44 5.54 10.58 -2.64
CA ILE A 44 6.77 9.90 -3.05
C ILE A 44 7.72 9.69 -1.87
N ASP A 45 7.83 10.66 -0.95
CA ASP A 45 8.71 10.57 0.21
C ASP A 45 8.21 9.51 1.20
N ILE A 46 6.89 9.41 1.35
CA ILE A 46 6.25 8.37 2.16
C ILE A 46 6.53 6.99 1.57
N ILE A 47 6.36 6.82 0.26
CA ILE A 47 6.56 5.53 -0.43
C ILE A 47 8.02 5.10 -0.39
N LYS A 48 8.96 6.02 -0.65
CA LYS A 48 10.40 5.77 -0.60
C LYS A 48 10.95 5.66 0.82
N ASN A 49 10.11 5.90 1.83
CA ASN A 49 10.49 5.93 3.24
C ASN A 49 11.71 6.84 3.49
N VAL A 50 11.71 8.02 2.86
CA VAL A 50 12.75 9.03 3.07
C VAL A 50 12.72 9.46 4.53
N GLU A 51 13.89 9.69 5.14
CA GLU A 51 13.93 10.17 6.52
C GLU A 51 13.44 11.63 6.57
N PRO A 52 12.44 11.97 7.41
CA PRO A 52 11.97 13.33 7.56
C PRO A 52 13.03 14.19 8.27
N ASN A 53 13.15 15.44 7.82
CA ASN A 53 14.03 16.41 8.47
C ASN A 53 13.50 16.75 9.87
N VAL A 54 14.42 16.83 10.84
CA VAL A 54 14.10 17.29 12.20
C VAL A 54 13.58 18.73 12.13
N PRO A 55 12.42 19.04 12.75
CA PRO A 55 11.86 20.38 12.76
C PRO A 55 12.80 21.40 13.39
N ASP A 56 12.86 22.61 12.84
CA ASP A 56 13.80 23.62 13.30
C ASP A 56 13.53 24.06 14.75
N TYR A 57 12.25 24.16 15.16
CA TYR A 57 11.90 24.46 16.55
C TYR A 57 12.47 23.44 17.56
N ALA A 58 12.66 22.18 17.14
CA ALA A 58 13.21 21.13 17.99
C ALA A 58 14.73 21.28 18.13
N LYS A 59 15.41 21.69 17.06
CA LYS A 59 16.85 22.02 17.07
C LYS A 59 17.11 23.25 17.93
N ASP A 60 16.34 24.32 17.72
CA ASP A 60 16.51 25.61 18.41
C ASP A 60 16.36 25.49 19.92
N ARG A 61 15.45 24.62 20.38
CA ARG A 61 15.18 24.38 21.80
C ARG A 61 15.92 23.19 22.38
N ASN A 62 16.78 22.54 21.60
CA ASN A 62 17.50 21.33 21.96
C ASN A 62 16.59 20.26 22.61
N LEU A 63 15.43 20.03 21.98
CA LEU A 63 14.42 19.11 22.48
C LEU A 63 14.90 17.67 22.32
N LYS A 64 14.54 16.84 23.29
CA LYS A 64 14.73 15.39 23.16
C LYS A 64 13.83 14.82 22.04
N PRO A 65 14.29 13.83 21.27
CA PRO A 65 13.52 13.21 20.20
C PRO A 65 12.11 12.74 20.60
N GLU A 66 11.95 12.22 21.81
CA GLU A 66 10.68 11.72 22.34
C GLU A 66 9.60 12.82 22.46
N MET A 67 10.00 14.09 22.45
CA MET A 67 9.07 15.23 22.54
C MET A 67 8.52 15.68 21.18
N TYR A 68 9.10 15.22 20.06
CA TYR A 68 8.65 15.63 18.73
C TYR A 68 8.55 14.49 17.71
N ASP A 69 9.18 13.34 17.95
CA ASP A 69 9.20 12.20 17.04
C ASP A 69 8.23 11.12 17.49
N ALA A 70 7.08 11.05 16.80
CA ALA A 70 6.05 10.07 17.11
C ALA A 70 6.36 8.66 16.57
N ARG A 71 7.51 8.43 15.93
CA ARG A 71 7.90 7.12 15.39
C ARG A 71 8.52 6.23 16.45
N LEU A 72 9.13 6.86 17.47
CA LEU A 72 9.77 6.18 18.58
C LEU A 72 8.77 5.27 19.33
N PRO A 73 9.26 4.18 19.97
CA PRO A 73 8.42 3.27 20.75
C PRO A 73 8.05 3.91 22.10
N LEU A 74 7.15 4.88 22.06
CA LEU A 74 6.63 5.60 23.23
C LEU A 74 5.40 4.88 23.82
N SER A 75 5.25 4.94 25.14
CA SER A 75 4.02 4.57 25.84
C SER A 75 2.87 5.53 25.51
N GLN A 76 1.63 5.13 25.80
CA GLN A 76 0.48 6.00 25.55
C GLN A 76 0.53 7.29 26.38
N ASP A 77 1.03 7.21 27.60
CA ASP A 77 1.13 8.35 28.50
C ASP A 77 2.16 9.36 27.97
N GLU A 78 3.30 8.87 27.47
CA GLU A 78 4.33 9.72 26.83
C GLU A 78 3.80 10.39 25.55
N ILE A 79 3.05 9.66 24.72
CA ILE A 79 2.44 10.20 23.50
C ILE A 79 1.44 11.31 23.84
N GLN A 80 0.64 11.13 24.89
CA GLN A 80 -0.32 12.13 25.34
C GLN A 80 0.39 13.35 25.95
N ALA A 81 1.39 13.13 26.80
CA ALA A 81 2.17 14.19 27.42
C ALA A 81 2.88 15.08 26.39
N ALA A 82 3.39 14.49 25.31
CA ALA A 82 4.04 15.21 24.21
C ALA A 82 3.08 15.65 23.08
N ASN A 83 1.77 15.42 23.22
CA ASN A 83 0.74 15.71 22.20
C ASN A 83 1.04 15.09 20.81
N LEU A 84 1.61 13.89 20.81
CA LEU A 84 2.04 13.16 19.60
C LEU A 84 0.97 12.27 18.99
N GLY A 85 -0.26 12.24 19.53
CA GLY A 85 -1.30 11.29 19.13
C GLY A 85 -1.66 11.34 17.64
N ALA A 86 -1.82 12.54 17.07
CA ALA A 86 -2.10 12.73 15.64
C ALA A 86 -0.91 12.30 14.77
N TYR A 87 0.31 12.60 15.20
CA TYR A 87 1.56 12.29 14.51
C TYR A 87 1.88 10.79 14.53
N ARG A 88 1.58 10.11 15.64
CA ARG A 88 1.66 8.63 15.75
C ARG A 88 0.67 7.97 14.80
N ARG A 89 -0.54 8.52 14.69
CA ARG A 89 -1.55 8.04 13.74
C ARG A 89 -1.08 8.24 12.30
N ALA A 90 -0.54 9.41 11.97
CA ALA A 90 0.02 9.70 10.66
C ALA A 90 1.16 8.73 10.30
N TYR A 91 2.10 8.47 11.23
CA TYR A 91 3.15 7.48 11.04
C TYR A 91 2.60 6.09 10.67
N ARG A 92 1.59 5.60 11.41
CA ARG A 92 0.93 4.32 11.09
C ARG A 92 0.21 4.35 9.74
N GLN A 93 -0.41 5.47 9.38
CA GLN A 93 -1.05 5.63 8.07
C GLN A 93 -0.03 5.64 6.92
N GLU A 94 1.12 6.30 7.11
CA GLU A 94 2.25 6.26 6.16
C GLU A 94 2.78 4.84 5.97
N GLU A 95 2.94 4.10 7.06
CA GLU A 95 3.32 2.69 7.02
C GLU A 95 2.26 1.83 6.31
N GLY A 96 0.98 2.03 6.64
CA GLY A 96 -0.15 1.38 5.98
C GLY A 96 -0.19 1.65 4.48
N LEU A 97 0.08 2.88 4.05
CA LEU A 97 0.13 3.28 2.64
C LEU A 97 1.24 2.50 1.88
N ARG A 98 2.43 2.41 2.47
CA ARG A 98 3.55 1.61 1.94
C ARG A 98 3.19 0.12 1.87
N MET A 99 2.58 -0.41 2.92
CA MET A 99 2.18 -1.83 2.97
C MET A 99 1.10 -2.15 1.95
N ALA A 100 0.13 -1.27 1.76
CA ALA A 100 -0.90 -1.41 0.73
C ALA A 100 -0.29 -1.44 -0.69
N LEU A 101 0.74 -0.63 -0.95
CA LEU A 101 1.43 -0.64 -2.23
C LEU A 101 2.16 -1.97 -2.46
N LYS A 102 2.93 -2.43 -1.47
CA LYS A 102 3.62 -3.74 -1.52
C LYS A 102 2.62 -4.89 -1.70
N GLY A 103 1.53 -4.88 -0.94
CA GLY A 103 0.45 -5.86 -1.05
C GLY A 103 -0.18 -5.87 -2.44
N GLY A 104 -0.42 -4.69 -3.03
CA GLY A 104 -0.91 -4.56 -4.41
C GLY A 104 0.00 -5.23 -5.44
N PHE A 105 1.31 -5.06 -5.34
CA PHE A 105 2.27 -5.77 -6.20
C PHE A 105 2.22 -7.28 -6.00
N VAL A 106 2.23 -7.75 -4.74
CA VAL A 106 2.18 -9.18 -4.41
C VAL A 106 0.93 -9.84 -4.97
N VAL A 107 -0.26 -9.24 -4.75
CA VAL A 107 -1.53 -9.76 -5.26
C VAL A 107 -1.53 -9.80 -6.79
N ASN A 108 -1.01 -8.77 -7.46
CA ASN A 108 -0.92 -8.75 -8.93
C ASN A 108 -0.03 -9.87 -9.47
N ILE A 109 1.12 -10.15 -8.83
CA ILE A 109 2.00 -11.25 -9.22
C ILE A 109 1.29 -12.61 -9.04
N ILE A 110 0.63 -12.82 -7.91
CA ILE A 110 -0.13 -14.06 -7.65
C ILE A 110 -1.22 -14.22 -8.71
N TYR A 111 -1.97 -13.15 -9.00
CA TYR A 111 -3.04 -13.18 -9.99
C TYR A 111 -2.49 -13.48 -11.40
N PHE A 112 -1.37 -12.87 -11.77
CA PHE A 112 -0.69 -13.13 -13.03
C PHE A 112 -0.31 -14.60 -13.18
N LEU A 113 0.33 -15.19 -12.17
CA LEU A 113 0.74 -16.60 -12.19
C LEU A 113 -0.48 -17.53 -12.23
N ALA A 114 -1.48 -17.29 -11.38
CA ALA A 114 -2.70 -18.08 -11.35
C ALA A 114 -3.42 -18.08 -12.70
N TYR A 115 -3.56 -16.91 -13.33
CA TYR A 115 -4.19 -16.81 -14.64
C TYR A 115 -3.45 -17.63 -15.71
N HIS A 116 -2.12 -17.51 -15.77
CA HIS A 116 -1.31 -18.16 -16.80
C HIS A 116 -1.16 -19.66 -16.58
N LEU A 117 -1.31 -20.15 -15.36
CA LEU A 117 -1.32 -21.59 -15.07
C LEU A 117 -2.71 -22.20 -15.30
N LEU A 118 -3.76 -21.59 -14.75
CA LEU A 118 -5.10 -22.18 -14.70
C LEU A 118 -5.83 -22.08 -16.04
N VAL A 119 -5.76 -20.94 -16.73
CA VAL A 119 -6.55 -20.76 -17.97
C VAL A 119 -6.13 -21.75 -19.06
N PRO A 120 -4.83 -21.96 -19.36
CA PRO A 120 -4.42 -22.99 -20.30
C PRO A 120 -4.78 -24.40 -19.84
N TYR A 121 -4.59 -24.70 -18.55
CA TYR A 121 -4.94 -26.00 -17.96
C TYR A 121 -6.41 -26.34 -18.19
N PHE A 122 -7.33 -25.47 -17.74
CA PHE A 122 -8.77 -25.69 -17.90
C PHE A 122 -9.20 -25.72 -19.37
N THR A 123 -8.62 -24.87 -20.23
CA THR A 123 -8.95 -24.89 -21.67
C THR A 123 -8.61 -26.26 -22.28
N ARG A 124 -7.42 -26.81 -21.98
CA ARG A 124 -6.98 -28.11 -22.51
C ARG A 124 -7.86 -29.25 -21.97
N SER A 125 -8.17 -29.23 -20.67
CA SER A 125 -9.03 -30.25 -20.05
C SER A 125 -10.44 -30.24 -20.64
N LEU A 126 -11.04 -29.07 -20.85
CA LEU A 126 -12.36 -28.94 -21.48
C LEU A 126 -12.35 -29.40 -22.94
N ALA A 127 -11.29 -29.08 -23.70
CA ALA A 127 -11.15 -29.53 -25.08
C ALA A 127 -11.06 -31.07 -25.18
N LYS A 128 -10.28 -31.71 -24.30
CA LYS A 128 -10.19 -33.18 -24.21
C LYS A 128 -11.54 -33.81 -23.86
N GLY A 129 -12.25 -33.27 -22.87
CA GLY A 129 -13.58 -33.77 -22.49
C GLY A 129 -14.61 -33.67 -23.62
N ARG A 130 -14.62 -32.57 -24.37
CA ARG A 130 -15.48 -32.42 -25.56
C ARG A 130 -15.13 -33.38 -26.68
N ALA A 131 -13.85 -33.65 -26.90
CA ALA A 131 -13.40 -34.61 -27.91
C ALA A 131 -13.78 -36.05 -27.55
N SER A 132 -13.76 -36.41 -26.26
CA SER A 132 -14.20 -37.72 -25.77
C SER A 132 -15.70 -37.94 -25.99
N ARG A 133 -16.54 -36.96 -25.63
CA ARG A 133 -18.01 -37.05 -25.80
C ARG A 133 -18.52 -37.05 -27.24
N ARG A 134 -17.68 -36.66 -28.21
CA ARG A 134 -18.02 -36.72 -29.64
C ARG A 134 -17.69 -38.07 -30.29
N LYS A 135 -16.95 -38.93 -29.58
CA LYS A 135 -16.57 -40.27 -30.04
C LYS A 135 -17.50 -41.37 -29.50
N GLU A 136 -18.29 -41.05 -28.48
CA GLU A 136 -19.50 -41.81 -28.08
C GLU A 136 -20.68 -41.37 -28.93
#